data_AF-A0A2P9DSA9-F1
#
_entry.id   AF-A0A2P9DSA9-F1
#
_cell.length_a   1.000
_cell.length_b   1.000
_cell.length_c   1.000
_cell.angle_alpha   90.00
_cell.angle_beta   90.00
_cell.angle_gamma   90.00
#
_symmetry.space_group_name_H-M   'P 1'
#
loop_
_entity.id
_entity.type
_entity.pdbx_description
1 polymer ?
#
loop_
_entity_poly.entity_id
_entity_poly.type
_entity_poly.pdbx_seq_one_letter_code
_entity_poly.pdbx_strand_id
1 'polypeptide(L)'
;MKLYCSKILLFCLLLNILLILLSNVYNNNEPQTTPHHTPTTTSRVLSESDTESSIYDSDEDMESVKEIFERQTSQRFEEYQERMKEKRQKRKEQRDKNIQKIIYKDKMEKNLAEKIEKGCLMCGCGLGSVAGSVGLFGGIAINIWKSGALEAAIDKAIVAGTARIAAAANAAGDAAGKELVIAGLQSTFKISTLKGHPLKSFINPENYNNFTSIYEAVYEEYFEKCIPSSLGKRFFSLVDANLDIPFCKSVFNQTSAASQPGQSISSIKVIETNVQTMVSEANGVAKAAAEIAEATERAKAIKTSTDAIEAASTQLYGAIGYSILAILIIVLIMIIIYLVLRYRRKKKMKKKAQYTKLLNQ
;
A
#
# COMPACT_ATOMS: atom_id res chain seq x y z
N MET A 1 -4.06 5.20 18.61
CA MET A 1 -4.02 6.64 18.25
C MET A 1 -4.44 7.61 19.37
N LYS A 2 -5.09 7.19 20.48
CA LYS A 2 -5.53 8.09 21.56
C LYS A 2 -4.46 8.52 22.58
N LEU A 3 -3.35 7.78 22.71
CA LEU A 3 -2.28 8.07 23.70
C LEU A 3 -1.33 9.21 23.29
N TYR A 4 -1.17 9.48 22.00
CA TYR A 4 -0.26 10.53 21.51
C TYR A 4 -0.83 11.93 21.67
N CYS A 5 -2.15 12.12 21.54
CA CYS A 5 -2.79 13.43 21.77
C CYS A 5 -2.67 13.88 23.21
N SER A 6 -2.81 12.97 24.19
CA SER A 6 -2.65 13.32 25.61
C SER A 6 -1.21 13.73 25.94
N LYS A 7 -0.20 13.03 25.41
CA LYS A 7 1.22 13.37 25.61
C LYS A 7 1.61 14.72 24.98
N ILE A 8 1.07 15.03 23.79
CA ILE A 8 1.30 16.32 23.13
C ILE A 8 0.66 17.46 23.91
N LEU A 9 -0.57 17.26 24.43
CA LEU A 9 -1.25 18.26 25.24
C LEU A 9 -0.51 18.52 26.57
N LEU A 10 0.03 17.47 27.19
CA LEU A 10 0.80 17.55 28.43
C LEU A 10 2.13 18.29 28.23
N PHE A 11 2.77 18.13 27.06
CA PHE A 11 3.99 18.84 26.71
C PHE A 11 3.75 20.34 26.47
N CYS A 12 2.62 20.70 25.85
CA CYS A 12 2.21 22.11 25.69
C CYS A 12 1.91 22.79 27.04
N LEU A 13 1.31 22.06 27.99
CA LEU A 13 1.07 22.56 29.35
C LEU A 13 2.37 22.78 30.10
N LEU A 14 3.33 21.83 30.04
CA LEU A 14 4.65 21.98 30.66
C LEU A 14 5.45 23.15 30.08
N LEU A 15 5.40 23.37 28.77
CA LEU A 15 6.03 24.52 28.11
C LEU A 15 5.42 25.86 28.53
N ASN A 16 4.09 25.93 28.66
CA ASN A 16 3.41 27.13 29.16
C ASN A 16 3.75 27.42 30.63
N ILE A 17 3.83 26.39 31.48
CA ILE A 17 4.22 26.54 32.89
C ILE A 17 5.68 27.01 33.00
N LEU A 18 6.59 26.50 32.17
CA LEU A 18 7.98 26.95 32.11
C LEU A 18 8.08 28.42 31.69
N LEU A 19 7.26 28.85 30.73
CA LEU A 19 7.23 30.23 30.23
C LEU A 19 6.67 31.20 31.29
N ILE A 20 5.70 30.76 32.09
CA ILE A 20 5.17 31.52 33.24
C ILE A 20 6.22 31.61 34.36
N LEU A 21 6.92 30.51 34.68
CA LEU A 21 8.01 30.51 35.66
C LEU A 21 9.18 31.40 35.24
N LEU A 22 9.58 31.34 33.97
CA LEU A 22 10.60 32.24 33.41
C LEU A 22 10.16 33.70 33.46
N SER A 23 8.87 34.01 33.31
CA SER A 23 8.37 35.39 33.37
C SER A 23 8.32 35.97 34.80
N ASN A 24 8.14 35.12 35.82
CA ASN A 24 8.10 35.53 37.23
C ASN A 24 9.50 35.73 37.85
N VAL A 25 10.55 35.17 37.25
CA VAL A 25 11.95 35.34 37.72
C VAL A 25 12.54 36.71 37.30
N TYR A 26 11.90 37.45 36.38
CA TYR A 26 12.41 38.73 35.86
C TYR A 26 11.80 40.00 36.49
N ASN A 27 11.35 39.96 37.75
CA ASN A 27 10.96 41.17 38.47
C ASN A 27 11.77 41.36 39.75
N ASN A 28 12.63 42.38 39.68
CA ASN A 28 13.31 43.13 40.73
C ASN A 28 14.34 42.38 41.60
N ASN A 29 15.62 42.72 41.41
CA ASN A 29 16.50 43.35 42.40
C ASN A 29 17.90 43.57 41.79
N GLU A 30 18.41 44.80 41.87
CA GLU A 30 19.82 45.12 41.60
C GLU A 30 20.72 44.56 42.69
N PRO A 31 21.92 44.08 42.33
CA PRO A 31 23.12 44.48 43.05
C PRO A 31 24.23 44.97 42.12
N GLN A 32 25.08 45.80 42.71
CA GLN A 32 26.07 46.66 42.08
C GLN A 32 27.24 45.93 41.41
N THR A 33 27.84 46.67 40.48
CA THR A 33 29.14 46.54 39.81
C THR A 33 30.27 45.90 40.62
N THR A 34 31.05 45.03 39.98
CA THR A 34 32.53 45.21 39.86
C THR A 34 33.10 44.31 38.75
N PRO A 35 34.16 44.74 38.04
CA PRO A 35 34.57 44.19 36.74
C PRO A 35 35.81 43.29 36.84
N HIS A 36 35.87 42.20 36.08
CA HIS A 36 37.15 41.60 35.68
C HIS A 36 37.10 41.12 34.23
N HIS A 37 38.15 41.53 33.51
CA HIS A 37 38.42 41.34 32.08
C HIS A 37 38.35 39.89 31.59
N THR A 38 37.94 39.69 30.33
CA THR A 38 38.86 39.34 29.20
C THR A 38 38.04 39.23 27.90
N PRO A 39 38.04 40.23 27.01
CA PRO A 39 37.50 40.11 25.66
C PRO A 39 38.61 39.71 24.69
N THR A 40 38.52 38.50 24.15
CA THR A 40 39.18 38.16 22.87
C THR A 40 38.11 38.23 21.79
N THR A 41 38.07 39.32 21.04
CA THR A 41 37.44 39.34 19.70
C THR A 41 37.96 40.54 18.91
N THR A 42 38.85 40.24 17.97
CA THR A 42 39.44 41.18 17.02
C THR A 42 38.37 41.66 16.04
N SER A 43 37.69 42.75 16.42
CA SER A 43 36.89 43.54 15.48
C SER A 43 37.83 44.44 14.69
N ARG A 44 38.11 44.09 13.44
CA ARG A 44 38.72 44.98 12.45
C ARG A 44 37.79 46.16 12.21
N VAL A 45 37.96 47.23 13.00
CA VAL A 45 37.42 48.54 12.70
C VAL A 45 38.43 49.21 11.77
N LEU A 46 37.99 49.55 10.56
CA LEU A 46 38.76 50.36 9.62
C LEU A 46 38.91 51.75 10.26
N SER A 47 40.14 52.06 10.65
CA SER A 47 40.58 53.38 11.06
C SER A 47 40.54 54.30 9.84
N GLU A 48 39.65 55.29 9.83
CA GLU A 48 39.82 56.47 8.97
C GLU A 48 41.04 57.23 9.49
N SER A 49 42.16 57.08 8.79
CA SER A 49 43.33 57.95 8.94
C SER A 49 43.24 59.04 7.89
N ASP A 50 43.40 60.29 8.33
CA ASP A 50 43.37 61.49 7.49
C ASP A 50 44.38 61.37 6.34
N THR A 51 43.88 61.21 5.11
CA THR A 51 44.69 61.33 3.90
C THR A 51 45.07 62.79 3.70
N GLU A 52 46.32 63.12 4.01
CA GLU A 52 46.98 64.31 3.54
C GLU A 52 46.91 64.33 2.00
N SER A 53 46.20 65.31 1.44
CA SER A 53 45.99 65.41 0.00
C SER A 53 47.30 65.83 -0.67
N SER A 54 48.01 64.88 -1.26
CA SER A 54 49.15 65.18 -2.12
C SER A 54 48.62 65.75 -3.44
N ILE A 55 48.68 67.07 -3.59
CA ILE A 55 48.33 67.77 -4.84
C ILE A 55 49.44 67.49 -5.86
N TYR A 56 49.30 66.39 -6.61
CA TYR A 56 50.11 66.03 -7.79
C TYR A 56 49.29 66.19 -9.08
N ASP A 57 48.44 67.22 -9.14
CA ASP A 57 47.51 67.43 -10.26
C ASP A 57 48.18 68.04 -11.52
N SER A 58 49.51 68.22 -11.56
CA SER A 58 50.18 68.97 -12.64
C SER A 58 51.58 68.45 -13.01
N ASP A 59 51.90 67.19 -12.69
CA ASP A 59 53.15 66.55 -13.12
C ASP A 59 52.92 65.81 -14.44
N GLU A 60 53.72 66.08 -15.46
CA GLU A 60 53.55 65.57 -16.84
C GLU A 60 53.60 64.03 -16.88
N ASP A 61 54.40 63.44 -15.99
CA ASP A 61 54.48 61.99 -15.79
C ASP A 61 53.19 61.42 -15.17
N MET A 62 52.55 62.14 -14.25
CA MET A 62 51.30 61.71 -13.59
C MET A 62 50.09 61.81 -14.54
N GLU A 63 50.09 62.78 -15.45
CA GLU A 63 49.06 62.93 -16.47
C GLU A 63 49.07 61.74 -17.45
N SER A 64 50.26 61.27 -17.85
CA SER A 64 50.41 60.08 -18.70
C SER A 64 49.91 58.80 -18.03
N VAL A 65 50.15 58.63 -16.72
CA VAL A 65 49.66 57.48 -15.95
C VAL A 65 48.14 57.54 -15.78
N LYS A 66 47.58 58.74 -15.57
CA LYS A 66 46.14 58.96 -15.49
C LYS A 66 45.45 58.62 -16.81
N GLU A 67 45.96 59.06 -17.96
CA GLU A 67 45.40 58.70 -19.27
C GLU A 67 45.47 57.18 -19.55
N ILE A 68 46.56 56.51 -19.17
CA ILE A 68 46.69 55.06 -19.29
C ILE A 68 45.65 54.36 -18.40
N PHE A 69 45.47 54.84 -17.17
CA PHE A 69 44.49 54.29 -16.24
C PHE A 69 43.05 54.51 -16.74
N GLU A 70 42.71 55.70 -17.22
CA GLU A 70 41.39 56.01 -17.77
C GLU A 70 41.07 55.17 -19.01
N ARG A 71 42.04 54.98 -19.91
CA ARG A 71 41.90 54.13 -21.10
C ARG A 71 41.71 52.66 -20.73
N GLN A 72 42.51 52.13 -19.81
CA GLN A 72 42.34 50.75 -19.33
C GLN A 72 41.03 50.54 -18.56
N THR A 73 40.61 51.55 -17.79
CA THR A 73 39.37 51.50 -17.01
C THR A 73 38.16 51.56 -17.93
N SER A 74 38.18 52.41 -18.96
CA SER A 74 37.14 52.45 -20.00
C SER A 74 37.00 51.12 -20.73
N GLN A 75 38.11 50.51 -21.15
CA GLN A 75 38.09 49.23 -21.84
C GLN A 75 37.53 48.11 -20.95
N ARG A 76 37.92 48.04 -19.67
CA ARG A 76 37.32 47.09 -18.71
C ARG A 76 35.84 47.36 -18.47
N PHE A 77 35.42 48.63 -18.50
CA PHE A 77 34.03 48.99 -18.29
C PHE A 77 33.17 48.55 -19.47
N GLU A 78 33.63 48.74 -20.71
CA GLU A 78 32.96 48.23 -21.91
C GLU A 78 32.88 46.70 -21.92
N GLU A 79 33.99 46.01 -21.62
CA GLU A 79 34.01 44.54 -21.49
C GLU A 79 33.09 44.03 -20.37
N TYR A 80 32.97 44.78 -19.27
CA TYR A 80 32.03 44.46 -18.20
C TYR A 80 30.58 44.67 -18.65
N GLN A 81 30.28 45.75 -19.36
CA GLN A 81 28.93 46.03 -19.88
C GLN A 81 28.49 44.97 -20.89
N GLU A 82 29.36 44.56 -21.83
CA GLU A 82 29.05 43.52 -22.80
C GLU A 82 28.82 42.16 -22.12
N ARG A 83 29.67 41.75 -21.17
CA ARG A 83 29.44 40.54 -20.36
C ARG A 83 28.13 40.61 -19.57
N MET A 84 27.75 41.79 -19.09
CA MET A 84 26.51 41.99 -18.36
C MET A 84 25.28 41.93 -19.28
N LYS A 85 25.36 42.47 -20.51
CA LYS A 85 24.30 42.34 -21.53
C LYS A 85 24.05 40.88 -21.89
N GLU A 86 25.11 40.11 -22.19
CA GLU A 86 25.00 38.70 -22.56
C GLU A 86 24.38 37.85 -21.43
N LYS A 87 24.82 38.06 -20.18
CA LYS A 87 24.25 37.36 -19.01
C LYS A 87 22.79 37.74 -18.76
N ARG A 88 22.41 39.01 -18.95
CA ARG A 88 21.02 39.47 -18.85
C ARG A 88 20.15 38.82 -19.92
N GLN A 89 20.64 38.71 -21.15
CA GLN A 89 19.92 38.09 -22.26
C GLN A 89 19.69 36.59 -22.03
N LYS A 90 20.73 35.84 -21.62
CA LYS A 90 20.61 34.42 -21.25
C LYS A 90 19.59 34.17 -20.14
N ARG A 91 19.55 35.02 -19.11
CA ARG A 91 18.57 34.94 -18.02
C ARG A 91 17.15 35.27 -18.47
N LYS A 92 16.98 36.20 -19.41
CA LYS A 92 15.67 36.57 -19.99
C LYS A 92 15.12 35.42 -20.84
N GLU A 93 15.93 34.84 -21.72
CA GLU A 93 15.56 33.67 -22.53
C GLU A 93 15.21 32.45 -21.66
N GLN A 94 15.97 32.19 -20.59
CA GLN A 94 15.67 31.10 -19.66
C GLN A 94 14.34 31.33 -18.94
N ARG A 95 14.04 32.57 -18.55
CA ARG A 95 12.76 32.94 -17.94
C ARG A 95 11.62 32.75 -18.93
N ASP A 96 11.76 33.20 -20.16
CA ASP A 96 10.72 33.08 -21.19
C ASP A 96 10.46 31.62 -21.55
N LYS A 97 11.50 30.78 -21.64
CA LYS A 97 11.36 29.31 -21.79
C LYS A 97 10.61 28.67 -20.61
N ASN A 98 10.94 29.07 -19.38
CA ASN A 98 10.25 28.57 -18.18
C ASN A 98 8.78 29.02 -18.15
N ILE A 99 8.49 30.26 -18.53
CA ILE A 99 7.12 30.79 -18.63
C ILE A 99 6.33 30.03 -19.69
N GLN A 100 6.88 29.81 -20.89
CA GLN A 100 6.21 29.00 -21.92
C GLN A 100 5.93 27.57 -21.45
N LYS A 101 6.87 26.95 -20.72
CA LYS A 101 6.66 25.62 -20.13
C LYS A 101 5.52 25.62 -19.11
N ILE A 102 5.41 26.67 -18.28
CA ILE A 102 4.32 26.84 -17.31
C ILE A 102 2.98 27.05 -18.03
N ILE A 103 2.93 27.91 -19.06
CA ILE A 103 1.71 28.17 -19.84
C ILE A 103 1.24 26.89 -20.56
N TYR A 104 2.16 26.16 -21.18
CA TYR A 104 1.83 24.90 -21.86
C TYR A 104 1.31 23.86 -20.86
N LYS A 105 1.94 23.77 -19.68
CA LYS A 105 1.51 22.88 -18.60
C LYS A 105 0.11 23.25 -18.09
N ASP A 106 -0.14 24.53 -17.82
CA ASP A 106 -1.44 25.05 -17.38
C ASP A 106 -2.54 24.79 -18.44
N LYS A 107 -2.20 24.93 -19.74
CA LYS A 107 -3.14 24.62 -20.84
C LYS A 107 -3.51 23.13 -20.90
N MET A 108 -2.55 22.23 -20.68
CA MET A 108 -2.78 20.78 -20.62
C MET A 108 -3.59 20.39 -19.39
N GLU A 109 -3.26 20.97 -18.22
CA GLU A 109 -3.98 20.77 -16.97
C GLU A 109 -5.44 21.28 -17.07
N LYS A 110 -5.68 22.44 -17.71
CA LYS A 110 -7.03 22.93 -18.01
C LYS A 110 -7.82 22.03 -18.96
N ASN A 111 -7.20 21.51 -20.01
CA ASN A 111 -7.89 20.61 -20.95
C ASN A 111 -8.24 19.25 -20.29
N LEU A 112 -7.38 18.76 -19.40
CA LEU A 112 -7.64 17.57 -18.60
C LEU A 112 -8.78 17.81 -17.59
N ALA A 113 -8.76 18.96 -16.90
CA ALA A 113 -9.81 19.34 -15.96
C ALA A 113 -11.18 19.46 -16.65
N GLU A 114 -11.25 20.08 -17.83
CA GLU A 114 -12.49 20.21 -18.61
C GLU A 114 -13.04 18.85 -19.05
N LYS A 115 -12.17 17.89 -19.39
CA LYS A 115 -12.58 16.51 -19.72
C LYS A 115 -13.09 15.74 -18.50
N ILE A 116 -12.45 15.92 -17.34
CA ILE A 116 -12.87 15.29 -16.08
C ILE A 116 -14.18 15.91 -15.59
N GLU A 117 -14.37 17.22 -15.73
CA GLU A 117 -15.60 17.92 -15.37
C GLU A 117 -16.78 17.47 -16.26
N LYS A 118 -16.58 17.31 -17.57
CA LYS A 118 -17.58 16.68 -18.46
C LYS A 118 -17.88 15.22 -18.08
N GLY A 119 -16.88 14.46 -17.63
CA GLY A 119 -17.08 13.11 -17.11
C GLY A 119 -17.83 13.06 -15.77
N CYS A 120 -17.63 14.06 -14.91
CA CYS A 120 -18.24 14.15 -13.58
C CYS A 120 -19.68 14.72 -13.64
N LEU A 121 -19.97 15.62 -14.59
CA LEU A 121 -21.33 16.14 -14.85
C LEU A 121 -22.28 15.04 -15.37
N MET A 122 -21.76 13.99 -16.01
CA MET A 122 -22.54 12.83 -16.44
C MET A 122 -22.88 11.85 -15.30
N CYS A 123 -22.24 11.97 -14.13
CA CYS A 123 -22.47 11.09 -12.98
C CYS A 123 -23.05 11.82 -11.75
N GLY A 124 -23.07 13.15 -11.76
CA GLY A 124 -23.50 14.00 -10.64
C GLY A 124 -24.92 14.54 -10.75
N CYS A 125 -25.93 13.69 -11.01
CA CYS A 125 -27.29 14.06 -10.65
C CYS A 125 -27.44 13.95 -9.13
N GLY A 126 -27.40 15.11 -8.46
CA GLY A 126 -27.88 15.29 -7.09
C GLY A 126 -26.77 15.45 -6.07
N LEU A 127 -26.39 16.70 -5.78
CA LEU A 127 -26.28 17.26 -4.44
C LEU A 127 -25.79 18.70 -4.58
N GLY A 128 -26.76 19.60 -4.82
CA GLY A 128 -26.54 21.01 -4.59
C GLY A 128 -26.28 21.23 -3.10
N SER A 129 -25.05 21.59 -2.76
CA SER A 129 -24.78 22.41 -1.58
C SER A 129 -23.45 23.14 -1.74
N VAL A 130 -23.58 24.45 -1.71
CA VAL A 130 -22.50 25.44 -1.56
C VAL A 130 -21.84 25.21 -0.19
N ALA A 131 -20.51 25.40 -0.15
CA ALA A 131 -19.61 25.43 1.02
C ALA A 131 -18.96 24.10 1.46
N GLY A 132 -17.80 23.77 0.86
CA GLY A 132 -16.92 22.70 1.38
C GLY A 132 -15.54 22.57 0.70
N SER A 133 -15.10 23.53 -0.12
CA SER A 133 -14.06 23.33 -1.14
C SER A 133 -12.65 23.83 -0.77
N VAL A 134 -12.20 23.68 0.49
CA VAL A 134 -10.76 23.82 0.83
C VAL A 134 -10.20 22.66 1.65
N GLY A 135 -11.04 21.77 2.20
CA GLY A 135 -10.58 20.57 2.93
C GLY A 135 -10.68 19.25 2.17
N LEU A 136 -11.45 19.19 1.08
CA LEU A 136 -11.89 17.92 0.48
C LEU A 136 -11.00 17.44 -0.70
N PHE A 137 -10.27 18.34 -1.36
CA PHE A 137 -9.45 17.96 -2.51
C PHE A 137 -8.18 17.16 -2.15
N GLY A 138 -7.69 17.28 -0.91
CA GLY A 138 -6.59 16.43 -0.41
C GLY A 138 -7.02 14.98 -0.12
N GLY A 139 -8.28 14.76 0.27
CA GLY A 139 -8.81 13.43 0.58
C GLY A 139 -9.30 12.66 -0.64
N ILE A 140 -9.87 13.35 -1.63
CA ILE A 140 -10.46 12.71 -2.81
C ILE A 140 -9.39 12.21 -3.79
N ALA A 141 -8.27 12.93 -3.95
CA ALA A 141 -7.19 12.49 -4.86
C ALA A 141 -6.45 11.23 -4.35
N ILE A 142 -6.27 11.09 -3.02
CA ILE A 142 -5.59 9.93 -2.43
C ILE A 142 -6.44 8.68 -2.55
N ASN A 143 -7.76 8.76 -2.33
CA ASN A 143 -8.63 7.58 -2.38
C ASN A 143 -8.83 7.02 -3.81
N ILE A 144 -8.77 7.87 -4.83
CA ILE A 144 -8.90 7.44 -6.24
C ILE A 144 -7.60 6.79 -6.75
N TRP A 145 -6.42 7.28 -6.34
CA TRP A 145 -5.15 6.63 -6.69
C TRP A 145 -4.89 5.36 -5.87
N LYS A 146 -5.36 5.33 -4.62
CA LYS A 146 -5.22 4.18 -3.74
C LYS A 146 -6.03 2.98 -4.22
N SER A 147 -7.15 3.15 -4.92
CA SER A 147 -7.91 2.01 -5.48
C SER A 147 -7.18 1.39 -6.67
N GLY A 148 -6.81 2.18 -7.70
CA GLY A 148 -6.21 1.64 -8.91
C GLY A 148 -4.82 1.03 -8.72
N ALA A 149 -3.97 1.64 -7.89
CA ALA A 149 -2.64 1.10 -7.61
C ALA A 149 -2.70 -0.17 -6.74
N LEU A 150 -3.68 -0.26 -5.82
CA LEU A 150 -3.89 -1.43 -4.98
C LEU A 150 -4.48 -2.59 -5.80
N GLU A 151 -5.42 -2.30 -6.70
CA GLU A 151 -6.00 -3.27 -7.63
C GLU A 151 -4.93 -3.88 -8.55
N ALA A 152 -4.09 -3.05 -9.17
CA ALA A 152 -2.97 -3.53 -9.98
C ALA A 152 -1.94 -4.36 -9.18
N ALA A 153 -1.71 -4.01 -7.90
CA ALA A 153 -0.82 -4.77 -7.03
C ALA A 153 -1.43 -6.12 -6.62
N ILE A 154 -2.75 -6.15 -6.36
CA ILE A 154 -3.51 -7.37 -6.09
C ILE A 154 -3.49 -8.30 -7.31
N ASP A 155 -3.77 -7.78 -8.50
CA ASP A 155 -3.73 -8.55 -9.74
C ASP A 155 -2.35 -9.17 -9.97
N LYS A 156 -1.29 -8.39 -9.77
CA LYS A 156 0.09 -8.89 -9.89
C LYS A 156 0.40 -9.97 -8.85
N ALA A 157 -0.10 -9.84 -7.62
CA ALA A 157 0.08 -10.84 -6.57
C ALA A 157 -0.70 -12.13 -6.87
N ILE A 158 -1.93 -12.03 -7.40
CA ILE A 158 -2.72 -13.17 -7.84
C ILE A 158 -2.02 -13.87 -9.00
N VAL A 159 -1.56 -13.12 -10.01
CA VAL A 159 -0.82 -13.66 -11.17
C VAL A 159 0.44 -14.42 -10.72
N ALA A 160 1.24 -13.83 -9.82
CA ALA A 160 2.41 -14.49 -9.26
C ALA A 160 2.06 -15.75 -8.42
N GLY A 161 0.89 -15.75 -7.77
CA GLY A 161 0.38 -16.86 -6.97
C GLY A 161 -0.35 -17.95 -7.75
N THR A 162 -0.60 -17.77 -9.05
CA THR A 162 -1.43 -18.68 -9.88
C THR A 162 -1.07 -20.15 -9.74
N ALA A 163 0.22 -20.49 -9.87
CA ALA A 163 0.69 -21.87 -9.75
C ALA A 163 0.41 -22.47 -8.36
N ARG A 164 0.59 -21.69 -7.30
CA ARG A 164 0.32 -22.11 -5.92
C ARG A 164 -1.18 -22.26 -5.66
N ILE A 165 -1.99 -21.33 -6.17
CA ILE A 165 -3.45 -21.36 -6.08
C ILE A 165 -3.99 -22.60 -6.79
N ALA A 166 -3.53 -22.88 -8.01
CA ALA A 166 -3.93 -24.06 -8.77
C ALA A 166 -3.50 -25.36 -8.09
N ALA A 167 -2.28 -25.42 -7.56
CA ALA A 167 -1.80 -26.60 -6.83
C ALA A 167 -2.64 -26.87 -5.56
N ALA A 168 -2.99 -25.83 -4.81
CA ALA A 168 -3.84 -25.97 -3.62
C ALA A 168 -5.28 -26.39 -3.99
N ALA A 169 -5.83 -25.84 -5.07
CA ALA A 169 -7.15 -26.19 -5.58
C ALA A 169 -7.22 -27.66 -6.01
N ASN A 170 -6.25 -28.11 -6.82
CA ASN A 170 -6.18 -29.51 -7.26
C ASN A 170 -6.00 -30.45 -6.06
N ALA A 171 -5.09 -30.14 -5.14
CA ALA A 171 -4.87 -30.98 -3.96
C ALA A 171 -6.11 -31.10 -3.07
N ALA A 172 -6.87 -30.02 -2.87
CA ALA A 172 -8.10 -30.02 -2.10
C ALA A 172 -9.22 -30.77 -2.82
N GLY A 173 -9.37 -30.54 -4.13
CA GLY A 173 -10.35 -31.22 -4.97
C GLY A 173 -10.13 -32.74 -4.99
N ASP A 174 -8.90 -33.16 -5.25
CA ASP A 174 -8.54 -34.58 -5.31
C ASP A 174 -8.67 -35.27 -3.96
N ALA A 175 -8.36 -34.57 -2.86
CA ALA A 175 -8.56 -35.10 -1.52
C ALA A 175 -10.04 -35.31 -1.19
N ALA A 176 -10.91 -34.37 -1.58
CA ALA A 176 -12.34 -34.48 -1.33
C ALA A 176 -13.02 -35.53 -2.24
N GLY A 177 -12.66 -35.53 -3.53
CA GLY A 177 -13.18 -36.48 -4.51
C GLY A 177 -12.85 -37.93 -4.16
N LYS A 178 -11.58 -38.22 -3.82
CA LYS A 178 -11.17 -39.58 -3.43
C LYS A 178 -11.88 -40.06 -2.16
N GLU A 179 -12.05 -39.19 -1.15
CA GLU A 179 -12.69 -39.57 0.10
C GLU A 179 -14.17 -39.91 -0.12
N LEU A 180 -14.86 -39.17 -0.99
CA LEU A 180 -16.24 -39.46 -1.36
C LEU A 180 -16.38 -40.82 -2.05
N VAL A 181 -15.51 -41.14 -3.01
CA VAL A 181 -15.54 -42.43 -3.70
C VAL A 181 -15.29 -43.58 -2.71
N ILE A 182 -14.29 -43.45 -1.83
CA ILE A 182 -14.01 -44.46 -0.80
C ILE A 182 -15.22 -44.63 0.13
N ALA A 183 -15.83 -43.53 0.56
CA ALA A 183 -17.02 -43.57 1.40
C ALA A 183 -18.23 -44.20 0.67
N GLY A 184 -18.41 -43.92 -0.61
CA GLY A 184 -19.45 -44.51 -1.46
C GLY A 184 -19.28 -46.03 -1.60
N LEU A 185 -18.06 -46.49 -1.88
CA LEU A 185 -17.75 -47.93 -1.97
C LEU A 185 -17.98 -48.66 -0.63
N GLN A 186 -17.64 -48.03 0.48
CA GLN A 186 -17.87 -48.60 1.82
C GLN A 186 -19.34 -48.57 2.24
N SER A 187 -20.06 -47.48 1.95
CA SER A 187 -21.44 -47.29 2.42
C SER A 187 -22.44 -48.04 1.55
N THR A 188 -22.36 -47.89 0.23
CA THR A 188 -23.28 -48.46 -0.76
C THR A 188 -22.97 -49.92 -1.04
N PHE A 189 -21.70 -50.27 -1.24
CA PHE A 189 -21.34 -51.64 -1.60
C PHE A 189 -20.81 -52.47 -0.42
N LYS A 190 -20.56 -51.88 0.76
CA LYS A 190 -19.99 -52.61 1.91
C LYS A 190 -18.65 -53.28 1.57
N ILE A 191 -17.88 -52.69 0.66
CA ILE A 191 -16.56 -53.16 0.24
C ILE A 191 -15.48 -52.49 1.11
N SER A 192 -14.50 -53.26 1.57
CA SER A 192 -13.32 -52.75 2.28
C SER A 192 -12.02 -52.90 1.47
N THR A 193 -12.01 -53.79 0.48
CA THR A 193 -10.87 -54.12 -0.38
C THR A 193 -11.31 -54.30 -1.83
N LEU A 194 -10.52 -53.82 -2.79
CA LEU A 194 -10.69 -54.05 -4.23
C LEU A 194 -9.42 -54.70 -4.79
N LYS A 195 -9.56 -55.79 -5.57
CA LYS A 195 -8.43 -56.53 -6.15
C LYS A 195 -7.37 -56.94 -5.12
N GLY A 196 -7.81 -57.31 -3.90
CA GLY A 196 -6.91 -57.66 -2.79
C GLY A 196 -6.19 -56.49 -2.12
N HIS A 197 -6.40 -55.24 -2.57
CA HIS A 197 -5.82 -54.03 -1.98
C HIS A 197 -6.85 -53.25 -1.15
N PRO A 198 -6.43 -52.56 -0.08
CA PRO A 198 -7.33 -51.67 0.66
C PRO A 198 -7.77 -50.50 -0.22
N LEU A 199 -9.03 -50.06 -0.08
CA LEU A 199 -9.61 -48.98 -0.90
C LEU A 199 -8.75 -47.71 -0.95
N LYS A 200 -8.13 -47.35 0.18
CA LYS A 200 -7.23 -46.18 0.28
C LYS A 200 -5.98 -46.26 -0.59
N SER A 201 -5.55 -47.46 -0.95
CA SER A 201 -4.38 -47.68 -1.83
C SER A 201 -4.78 -47.78 -3.29
N PHE A 202 -6.02 -48.21 -3.57
CA PHE A 202 -6.52 -48.36 -4.92
C PHE A 202 -7.04 -47.02 -5.46
N ILE A 203 -7.76 -46.24 -4.65
CA ILE A 203 -8.30 -44.92 -5.03
C ILE A 203 -7.30 -43.83 -4.68
N ASN A 204 -6.78 -43.18 -5.71
CA ASN A 204 -5.76 -42.14 -5.71
C ASN A 204 -6.29 -40.86 -6.37
N PRO A 205 -5.60 -39.71 -6.18
CA PRO A 205 -5.92 -38.46 -6.87
C PRO A 205 -6.08 -38.58 -8.39
N GLU A 206 -5.34 -39.47 -9.03
CA GLU A 206 -5.33 -39.59 -10.50
C GLU A 206 -6.44 -40.46 -11.07
N ASN A 207 -7.12 -41.28 -10.25
CA ASN A 207 -8.03 -42.31 -10.74
C ASN A 207 -9.45 -42.29 -10.14
N TYR A 208 -9.71 -41.48 -9.10
CA TYR A 208 -11.03 -41.42 -8.47
C TYR A 208 -12.14 -40.94 -9.42
N ASN A 209 -11.79 -40.18 -10.45
CA ASN A 209 -12.69 -39.68 -11.47
C ASN A 209 -12.82 -40.63 -12.68
N ASN A 210 -12.05 -41.72 -12.72
CA ASN A 210 -12.05 -42.68 -13.82
C ASN A 210 -13.10 -43.76 -13.56
N PHE A 211 -14.29 -43.53 -14.12
CA PHE A 211 -15.41 -44.46 -14.06
C PHE A 211 -15.01 -45.88 -14.48
N THR A 212 -14.31 -46.03 -15.61
CA THR A 212 -13.97 -47.35 -16.17
C THR A 212 -13.11 -48.15 -15.21
N SER A 213 -12.05 -47.54 -14.65
CA SER A 213 -11.16 -48.23 -13.72
C SER A 213 -11.84 -48.68 -12.43
N ILE A 214 -12.74 -47.84 -11.89
CA ILE A 214 -13.49 -48.17 -10.67
C ILE A 214 -14.53 -49.24 -10.97
N TYR A 215 -15.27 -49.08 -12.06
CA TYR A 215 -16.31 -50.02 -12.48
C TYR A 215 -15.73 -51.42 -12.75
N GLU A 216 -14.65 -51.52 -13.51
CA GLU A 216 -13.99 -52.80 -13.82
C GLU A 216 -13.51 -53.50 -12.53
N ALA A 217 -12.92 -52.76 -11.59
CA ALA A 217 -12.49 -53.32 -10.32
C ALA A 217 -13.66 -53.84 -9.47
N VAL A 218 -14.76 -53.08 -9.38
CA VAL A 218 -15.97 -53.50 -8.66
C VAL A 218 -16.66 -54.68 -9.36
N TYR A 219 -16.64 -54.70 -10.69
CA TYR A 219 -17.20 -55.77 -11.50
C TYR A 219 -16.44 -57.08 -11.34
N GLU A 220 -15.11 -57.06 -11.40
CA GLU A 220 -14.27 -58.23 -11.14
C GLU A 220 -14.49 -58.76 -9.72
N GLU A 221 -14.50 -57.88 -8.72
CA GLU A 221 -14.77 -58.24 -7.32
C GLU A 221 -16.17 -58.88 -7.15
N TYR A 222 -17.17 -58.38 -7.90
CA TYR A 222 -18.51 -58.95 -7.93
C TYR A 222 -18.53 -60.33 -8.58
N PHE A 223 -17.86 -60.49 -9.71
CA PHE A 223 -17.81 -61.75 -10.43
C PHE A 223 -17.13 -62.84 -9.59
N GLU A 224 -16.01 -62.54 -8.94
CA GLU A 224 -15.28 -63.51 -8.12
C GLU A 224 -16.00 -63.89 -6.83
N LYS A 225 -16.63 -62.91 -6.15
CA LYS A 225 -17.23 -63.15 -4.83
C LYS A 225 -18.70 -63.54 -4.87
N CYS A 226 -19.47 -63.01 -5.83
CA CYS A 226 -20.92 -63.13 -5.81
C CYS A 226 -21.48 -64.17 -6.78
N ILE A 227 -20.70 -64.58 -7.80
CA ILE A 227 -21.09 -65.60 -8.76
C ILE A 227 -20.31 -66.88 -8.45
N PRO A 228 -20.94 -67.95 -7.92
CA PRO A 228 -20.23 -69.21 -7.72
C PRO A 228 -19.84 -69.80 -9.08
N SER A 229 -18.56 -70.15 -9.22
CA SER A 229 -18.08 -70.98 -10.32
C SER A 229 -18.60 -72.40 -10.15
N SER A 230 -19.83 -72.65 -10.61
CA SER A 230 -20.38 -74.01 -10.66
C SER A 230 -19.67 -74.83 -11.74
N LEU A 231 -18.58 -75.50 -11.35
CA LEU A 231 -18.11 -76.69 -12.03
C LEU A 231 -19.15 -77.80 -11.84
N GLY A 232 -20.15 -77.78 -12.73
CA GLY A 232 -20.99 -78.92 -13.05
C GLY A 232 -22.00 -79.35 -11.99
N LYS A 233 -23.18 -78.72 -11.98
CA LYS A 233 -24.45 -79.43 -11.83
C LYS A 233 -25.62 -78.55 -12.27
N ARG A 234 -26.35 -79.03 -13.28
CA ARG A 234 -27.63 -78.49 -13.75
C ARG A 234 -28.62 -78.52 -12.60
N PHE A 235 -28.96 -77.39 -12.00
CA PHE A 235 -30.29 -77.01 -11.48
C PHE A 235 -30.15 -75.65 -10.78
N PHE A 236 -30.64 -74.58 -11.42
CA PHE A 236 -30.72 -73.24 -10.81
C PHE A 236 -31.85 -73.26 -9.76
N SER A 237 -31.50 -73.47 -8.50
CA SER A 237 -32.31 -72.97 -7.38
C SER A 237 -31.80 -71.59 -7.02
N LEU A 238 -32.71 -70.66 -6.72
CA LEU A 238 -32.47 -69.28 -6.26
C LEU A 238 -31.62 -69.16 -4.96
N VAL A 239 -31.00 -70.25 -4.51
CA VAL A 239 -30.48 -70.47 -3.16
C VAL A 239 -28.94 -70.36 -3.10
N ASP A 240 -28.23 -70.41 -4.24
CA ASP A 240 -26.75 -70.45 -4.24
C ASP A 240 -26.07 -69.10 -4.54
N ALA A 241 -26.74 -67.96 -4.32
CA ALA A 241 -26.03 -66.67 -4.30
C ALA A 241 -25.27 -66.55 -2.97
N ASN A 242 -23.99 -66.12 -2.99
CA ASN A 242 -23.17 -65.89 -1.79
C ASN A 242 -23.69 -64.68 -0.96
N LEU A 243 -24.96 -64.73 -0.50
CA LEU A 243 -25.65 -63.66 0.24
C LEU A 243 -25.11 -63.48 1.67
N ASP A 244 -24.25 -64.39 2.13
CA ASP A 244 -23.48 -64.22 3.37
C ASP A 244 -22.41 -63.13 3.24
N ILE A 245 -21.96 -62.84 2.01
CA ILE A 245 -21.01 -61.76 1.75
C ILE A 245 -21.78 -60.41 1.75
N PRO A 246 -21.42 -59.44 2.61
CA PRO A 246 -22.12 -58.16 2.74
C PRO A 246 -22.26 -57.40 1.42
N PHE A 247 -21.24 -57.48 0.57
CA PHE A 247 -21.25 -56.86 -0.76
C PHE A 247 -22.31 -57.47 -1.69
N CYS A 248 -22.32 -58.80 -1.82
CA CYS A 248 -23.27 -59.52 -2.67
C CYS A 248 -24.72 -59.31 -2.20
N LYS A 249 -24.94 -59.34 -0.88
CA LYS A 249 -26.23 -59.00 -0.27
C LYS A 249 -26.65 -57.57 -0.56
N SER A 250 -25.73 -56.61 -0.49
CA SER A 250 -26.02 -55.20 -0.78
C SER A 250 -26.46 -55.02 -2.24
N VAL A 251 -25.71 -55.59 -3.19
CA VAL A 251 -26.04 -55.52 -4.62
C VAL A 251 -27.38 -56.20 -4.91
N PHE A 252 -27.63 -57.37 -4.31
CA PHE A 252 -28.92 -58.08 -4.45
C PHE A 252 -30.09 -57.22 -3.97
N ASN A 253 -30.01 -56.67 -2.74
CA ASN A 253 -31.07 -55.83 -2.18
C ASN A 253 -31.36 -54.60 -3.05
N GLN A 254 -30.33 -53.95 -3.59
CA GLN A 254 -30.48 -52.81 -4.48
C GLN A 254 -31.11 -53.21 -5.82
N THR A 255 -30.75 -54.38 -6.36
CA THR A 255 -31.34 -54.94 -7.57
C THR A 255 -32.83 -55.26 -7.38
N SER A 256 -33.19 -55.85 -6.23
CA SER A 256 -34.57 -56.13 -5.87
C SER A 256 -35.39 -54.86 -5.68
N ALA A 257 -34.81 -53.82 -5.07
CA ALA A 257 -35.47 -52.53 -4.88
C ALA A 257 -35.67 -51.75 -6.19
N ALA A 258 -34.76 -51.91 -7.15
CA ALA A 258 -34.83 -51.24 -8.45
C ALA A 258 -35.73 -51.97 -9.47
N SER A 259 -36.02 -53.26 -9.25
CA SER A 259 -36.82 -54.07 -10.16
C SER A 259 -38.31 -53.74 -10.06
N GLN A 260 -38.98 -53.58 -11.20
CA GLN A 260 -40.42 -53.34 -11.29
C GLN A 260 -41.15 -54.58 -11.82
N PRO A 261 -42.46 -54.76 -11.56
CA PRO A 261 -43.23 -55.85 -12.15
C PRO A 261 -43.14 -55.82 -13.68
N GLY A 262 -42.53 -56.85 -14.28
CA GLY A 262 -42.37 -56.99 -15.73
C GLY A 262 -41.05 -56.47 -16.32
N GLN A 263 -40.20 -55.80 -15.54
CA GLN A 263 -38.89 -55.31 -16.01
C GLN A 263 -37.79 -55.64 -14.98
N SER A 264 -37.07 -56.74 -15.21
CA SER A 264 -35.95 -57.17 -14.37
C SER A 264 -34.70 -56.36 -14.72
N ILE A 265 -34.11 -55.72 -13.71
CA ILE A 265 -32.83 -55.02 -13.84
C ILE A 265 -31.72 -55.99 -13.46
N SER A 266 -30.64 -56.05 -14.25
CA SER A 266 -29.49 -56.88 -13.91
C SER A 266 -28.66 -56.24 -12.81
N SER A 267 -28.09 -57.04 -11.92
CA SER A 267 -27.18 -56.56 -10.86
C SER A 267 -25.97 -55.79 -11.42
N ILE A 268 -25.52 -56.16 -12.64
CA ILE A 268 -24.45 -55.46 -13.36
C ILE A 268 -24.87 -54.02 -13.68
N LYS A 269 -26.11 -53.81 -14.15
CA LYS A 269 -26.63 -52.47 -14.46
C LYS A 269 -26.74 -51.60 -13.20
N VAL A 270 -27.08 -52.20 -12.06
CA VAL A 270 -27.13 -51.50 -10.76
C VAL A 270 -25.73 -51.07 -10.33
N ILE A 271 -24.72 -51.94 -10.46
CA ILE A 271 -23.32 -51.61 -10.17
C ILE A 271 -22.86 -50.45 -11.07
N GLU A 272 -23.08 -50.56 -12.38
CA GLU A 272 -22.73 -49.53 -13.36
C GLU A 272 -23.33 -48.16 -12.98
N THR A 273 -24.64 -48.12 -12.74
CA THR A 273 -25.37 -46.89 -12.42
C THR A 273 -24.86 -46.26 -11.11
N ASN A 274 -24.66 -47.08 -10.08
CA ASN A 274 -24.19 -46.59 -8.78
C ASN A 274 -22.75 -46.08 -8.84
N VAL A 275 -21.84 -46.78 -9.53
CA VAL A 275 -20.47 -46.30 -9.72
C VAL A 275 -20.46 -45.01 -10.53
N GLN A 276 -21.30 -44.90 -11.56
CA GLN A 276 -21.45 -43.68 -12.34
C GLN A 276 -21.93 -42.50 -11.48
N THR A 277 -22.94 -42.71 -10.65
CA THR A 277 -23.43 -41.70 -9.70
C THR A 277 -22.34 -41.29 -8.72
N MET A 278 -21.62 -42.24 -8.11
CA MET A 278 -20.54 -41.94 -7.17
C MET A 278 -19.44 -41.11 -7.80
N VAL A 279 -18.98 -41.46 -9.01
CA VAL A 279 -17.94 -40.71 -9.72
C VAL A 279 -18.44 -39.31 -10.09
N SER A 280 -19.71 -39.18 -10.48
CA SER A 280 -20.30 -37.89 -10.82
C SER A 280 -20.41 -36.97 -9.59
N GLU A 281 -20.88 -37.51 -8.46
CA GLU A 281 -20.95 -36.79 -7.19
C GLU A 281 -19.54 -36.41 -6.69
N ALA A 282 -18.57 -37.33 -6.81
CA ALA A 282 -17.18 -37.09 -6.43
C ALA A 282 -16.56 -35.96 -7.26
N ASN A 283 -16.83 -35.90 -8.56
CA ASN A 283 -16.39 -34.81 -9.42
C ASN A 283 -17.03 -33.47 -9.01
N GLY A 284 -18.31 -33.47 -8.64
CA GLY A 284 -19.00 -32.28 -8.12
C GLY A 284 -18.38 -31.78 -6.82
N VAL A 285 -18.13 -32.68 -5.87
CA VAL A 285 -17.51 -32.37 -4.57
C VAL A 285 -16.06 -31.93 -4.74
N ALA A 286 -15.29 -32.57 -5.62
CA ALA A 286 -13.92 -32.20 -5.94
C ALA A 286 -13.86 -30.77 -6.51
N LYS A 287 -14.76 -30.44 -7.45
CA LYS A 287 -14.85 -29.09 -8.02
C LYS A 287 -15.19 -28.05 -6.95
N ALA A 288 -16.17 -28.31 -6.09
CA ALA A 288 -16.54 -27.40 -5.02
C ALA A 288 -15.38 -27.18 -4.02
N ALA A 289 -14.68 -28.25 -3.64
CA ALA A 289 -13.51 -28.16 -2.76
C ALA A 289 -12.35 -27.39 -3.41
N ALA A 290 -12.12 -27.57 -4.71
CA ALA A 290 -11.14 -26.82 -5.48
C ALA A 290 -11.47 -25.32 -5.53
N GLU A 291 -12.73 -24.95 -5.79
CA GLU A 291 -13.19 -23.55 -5.80
C GLU A 291 -13.03 -22.88 -4.42
N ILE A 292 -13.36 -23.59 -3.33
CA ILE A 292 -13.18 -23.09 -1.96
C ILE A 292 -11.69 -22.87 -1.65
N ALA A 293 -10.83 -23.82 -2.03
CA ALA A 293 -9.39 -23.71 -1.82
C ALA A 293 -8.76 -22.57 -2.64
N GLU A 294 -9.19 -22.40 -3.90
CA GLU A 294 -8.79 -21.28 -4.74
C GLU A 294 -9.18 -19.94 -4.12
N ALA A 295 -10.43 -19.77 -3.70
CA ALA A 295 -10.91 -18.56 -3.06
C ALA A 295 -10.13 -18.26 -1.76
N THR A 296 -9.82 -19.29 -0.99
CA THR A 296 -9.06 -19.17 0.26
C THR A 296 -7.62 -18.72 0.02
N GLU A 297 -6.91 -19.31 -0.95
CA GLU A 297 -5.54 -18.92 -1.27
C GLU A 297 -5.48 -17.54 -1.92
N ARG A 298 -6.46 -17.18 -2.77
CA ARG A 298 -6.59 -15.81 -3.29
C ARG A 298 -6.79 -14.80 -2.16
N ALA A 299 -7.66 -15.09 -1.20
CA ALA A 299 -7.88 -14.21 -0.04
C ALA A 299 -6.61 -14.04 0.81
N LYS A 300 -5.84 -15.12 1.03
CA LYS A 300 -4.54 -15.05 1.74
C LYS A 300 -3.54 -14.17 0.99
N ALA A 301 -3.45 -14.31 -0.34
CA ALA A 301 -2.55 -13.50 -1.17
C ALA A 301 -2.91 -12.01 -1.10
N ILE A 302 -4.20 -11.68 -1.22
CA ILE A 302 -4.71 -10.30 -1.11
C ILE A 302 -4.43 -9.72 0.28
N LYS A 303 -4.66 -10.50 1.35
CA LYS A 303 -4.39 -10.05 2.70
C LYS A 303 -2.90 -9.74 2.90
N THR A 304 -2.03 -10.65 2.46
CA THR A 304 -0.57 -10.47 2.58
C THR A 304 -0.08 -9.22 1.84
N SER A 305 -0.58 -8.97 0.63
CA SER A 305 -0.21 -7.76 -0.13
C SER A 305 -0.77 -6.49 0.53
N THR A 306 -2.00 -6.53 1.05
CA THR A 306 -2.62 -5.40 1.76
C THR A 306 -1.85 -5.05 3.04
N ASP A 307 -1.51 -6.05 3.84
CA ASP A 307 -0.74 -5.88 5.08
C ASP A 307 0.65 -5.29 4.78
N ALA A 308 1.30 -5.75 3.70
CA ALA A 308 2.59 -5.20 3.27
C ALA A 308 2.48 -3.72 2.81
N ILE A 309 1.41 -3.38 2.09
CA ILE A 309 1.15 -2.00 1.66
C ILE A 309 0.85 -1.10 2.87
N GLU A 310 0.05 -1.57 3.83
CA GLU A 310 -0.25 -0.84 5.05
C GLU A 310 1.04 -0.59 5.85
N ALA A 311 1.86 -1.62 6.05
CA ALA A 311 3.15 -1.51 6.72
C ALA A 311 4.07 -0.47 6.04
N ALA A 312 4.23 -0.52 4.72
CA ALA A 312 5.02 0.46 3.99
C ALA A 312 4.45 1.89 4.11
N SER A 313 3.12 2.03 4.07
CA SER A 313 2.46 3.34 4.19
C SER A 313 2.68 3.98 5.57
N THR A 314 2.61 3.21 6.66
CA THR A 314 2.82 3.74 8.02
C THR A 314 4.22 4.33 8.21
N GLN A 315 5.24 3.74 7.57
CA GLN A 315 6.61 4.27 7.60
C GLN A 315 6.70 5.66 6.93
N LEU A 316 6.03 5.85 5.79
CA LEU A 316 5.98 7.15 5.10
C LEU A 316 5.24 8.21 5.91
N TYR A 317 4.13 7.86 6.55
CA TYR A 317 3.40 8.80 7.41
C TYR A 317 4.22 9.24 8.63
N GLY A 318 5.05 8.35 9.20
CA GLY A 318 5.99 8.70 10.25
C GLY A 318 6.97 9.80 9.80
N ALA A 319 7.64 9.60 8.66
CA ALA A 319 8.60 10.56 8.12
C ALA A 319 7.97 11.93 7.81
N ILE A 320 6.77 11.95 7.21
CA ILE A 320 6.02 13.19 6.94
C ILE A 320 5.63 13.88 8.25
N GLY A 321 5.15 13.12 9.25
CA GLY A 321 4.77 13.64 10.56
C GLY A 321 5.93 14.33 11.29
N TYR A 322 7.13 13.75 11.26
CA TYR A 322 8.32 14.36 11.85
C TYR A 322 8.75 15.64 11.13
N SER A 323 8.65 15.68 9.81
CA SER A 323 8.95 16.88 9.01
C SER A 323 8.00 18.04 9.37
N ILE A 324 6.69 17.77 9.43
CA ILE A 324 5.69 18.77 9.81
C ILE A 324 5.91 19.25 11.25
N LEU A 325 6.19 18.33 12.19
CA LEU A 325 6.49 18.67 13.57
C LEU A 325 7.72 19.57 13.69
N ALA A 326 8.79 19.27 12.93
CA ALA A 326 10.00 20.09 12.89
C ALA A 326 9.70 21.51 12.37
N ILE A 327 8.90 21.64 11.31
CA ILE A 327 8.49 22.95 10.78
C ILE A 327 7.70 23.75 11.83
N LEU A 328 6.77 23.12 12.55
CA LEU A 328 5.99 23.76 13.60
C LEU A 328 6.87 24.28 14.75
N ILE A 329 7.89 23.52 15.15
CA ILE A 329 8.85 23.94 16.19
C ILE A 329 9.64 25.17 15.74
N ILE A 330 10.15 25.19 14.50
CA ILE A 330 10.90 26.32 13.95
C ILE A 330 10.03 27.58 13.91
N VAL A 331 8.78 27.47 13.45
CA VAL A 331 7.82 28.58 13.41
C VAL A 331 7.53 29.12 14.81
N LEU A 332 7.34 28.25 15.80
CA LEU A 332 7.15 28.65 17.20
C LEU A 332 8.34 29.43 17.75
N ILE A 333 9.58 28.96 17.51
CA ILE A 333 10.80 29.66 17.93
C ILE A 333 10.88 31.05 17.28
N MET A 334 10.59 31.16 15.98
CA MET A 334 10.57 32.46 15.29
C MET A 334 9.54 33.42 15.89
N ILE A 335 8.35 32.94 16.25
CA ILE A 335 7.32 33.75 16.90
C ILE A 335 7.79 34.24 18.27
N ILE A 336 8.41 33.38 19.09
CA ILE A 336 8.94 33.76 20.40
C ILE A 336 10.02 34.84 20.27
N ILE A 337 11.00 34.65 19.39
CA ILE A 337 12.07 35.63 19.13
C ILE A 337 11.46 36.95 18.64
N TYR A 338 10.50 36.89 17.71
CA TYR A 338 9.80 38.07 17.21
C TYR A 338 9.09 38.84 18.33
N LEU A 339 8.39 38.15 19.23
CA LEU A 339 7.71 38.76 20.36
C LEU A 339 8.69 39.40 21.35
N VAL A 340 9.82 38.75 21.65
CA VAL A 340 10.88 39.31 22.51
C VAL A 340 11.49 40.58 21.90
N LEU A 341 11.82 40.55 20.61
CA LEU A 341 12.35 41.72 19.90
C LEU A 341 11.34 42.87 19.83
N ARG A 342 10.07 42.55 19.57
CA ARG A 342 8.97 43.53 19.57
C ARG A 342 8.79 44.17 20.94
N TYR A 343 8.85 43.37 22.01
CA TYR A 343 8.79 43.85 23.38
C TYR A 343 9.97 44.79 23.71
N ARG A 344 11.20 44.41 23.35
CA ARG A 344 12.40 45.24 23.53
C ARG A 344 12.29 46.58 22.79
N ARG A 345 11.81 46.59 21.53
CA ARG A 345 11.59 47.82 20.76
C ARG A 345 10.59 48.75 21.45
N LYS A 346 9.44 48.21 21.91
CA LYS A 346 8.44 49.01 22.64
C LYS A 346 9.02 49.61 23.93
N LYS A 347 9.79 48.84 24.71
CA LYS A 347 10.44 49.34 25.93
C LYS A 347 11.44 50.46 25.63
N LYS A 348 12.24 50.33 24.57
CA LYS A 348 13.19 51.38 24.12
C LYS A 348 12.46 52.67 23.72
N MET A 349 11.34 52.58 23.00
CA MET A 349 10.55 53.77 22.60
C MET A 349 9.93 54.48 23.80
N LYS A 350 9.39 53.73 24.79
CA LYS A 350 8.86 54.31 26.03
C LYS A 350 9.94 55.06 26.81
N LYS A 351 11.14 54.48 26.95
CA LYS A 351 12.29 55.16 27.59
C LYS A 351 12.68 56.43 26.85
N LYS A 352 12.79 56.40 25.51
CA LYS A 352 13.09 57.60 24.71
C LYS A 352 12.09 58.73 24.95
N ALA A 353 10.79 58.42 24.97
CA ALA A 353 9.74 59.41 25.22
C ALA A 353 9.82 60.04 26.62
N GLN A 354 10.31 59.31 27.63
CA GLN A 354 10.56 59.86 28.96
C GLN A 354 11.76 60.82 28.95
N TYR A 355 12.85 60.45 28.28
CA TYR A 355 14.03 61.32 28.18
C TYR A 355 13.76 62.61 27.38
N THR A 356 13.00 62.56 26.28
CA THR A 356 12.63 63.79 25.55
C THR A 356 11.76 64.74 26.37
N LYS A 357 10.93 64.22 27.27
CA LYS A 357 10.14 65.07 28.18
C LYS A 357 11.01 65.78 29.21
N LEU A 358 12.03 65.11 29.74
CA LEU A 358 12.98 65.70 30.70
C LEU A 358 13.90 66.75 30.09
N LEU A 359 14.17 66.67 28.79
CA LEU A 359 15.13 67.55 28.09
C LEU A 359 14.49 68.85 27.56
N ASN A 360 13.16 68.90 27.45
CA ASN A 360 12.39 70.08 27.04
C ASN A 360 11.87 70.89 28.24
N GLN A 361 12.33 70.55 29.45
CA GLN A 361 12.08 71.25 30.70
C GLN A 361 13.36 71.96 31.10
#